data_AF-T1KAD0-F1
#
_entry.id   AF-T1KAD0-F1
#
_cell.length_a   1.000
_cell.length_b   1.000
_cell.length_c   1.000
_cell.angle_alpha   90.00
_cell.angle_beta   90.00
_cell.angle_gamma   90.00
#
_symmetry.space_group_name_H-M   'P 1'
#
loop_
_entity.id
_entity.type
_entity.pdbx_description
1 polymer ?
#
loop_
_entity_poly.entity_id
_entity_poly.type
_entity_poly.pdbx_seq_one_letter_code
_entity_poly.pdbx_strand_id
1 'polypeptide(L)'
;MESGRSFIVSTRYSLSYYLVKYQLYWLSYLPLPIPWYNKTVSVFCYFVCLVYLMRVIIYIFVPLEPPLALYLGDFAYDSDSLHDFIWSILSCWLTASVFAFHLLDQTNRSVKLQAWFVHLSILEKGKDHFFKKPNKKLVFASKLLFINLKTTLLCCPSFAFCLFIPHVINNCSNIPLVIVLLVHGLTTFIAALTGVTFCVSLSYLFAFYAFLVGQKLTYISEVFKCHKSSHRKILSNSNQLISLLQQAYCADFFWSKLNAYVFLATFFAQIFIIYSVFFIPLDKIHFICLIGLGLINFTCGQSVNFVCGVYARSKLNDCQKQLIRVIFIKDAKLRVSLKIKLLIISEYLLPRKLFAIFGSLEMTSINYLKVFTEMAIHLFLVILNANRK
;
A
#
# COMPACT_ATOMS: atom_id res chain seq x y z
N MET A 1 -16.36 -32.69 46.19
CA MET A 1 -17.02 -31.44 45.78
C MET A 1 -15.91 -30.44 45.48
N GLU A 2 -15.45 -30.41 44.23
CA GLU A 2 -14.47 -29.42 43.77
C GLU A 2 -15.01 -28.72 42.53
N SER A 3 -14.87 -27.40 42.58
CA SER A 3 -15.56 -26.40 41.79
C SER A 3 -15.28 -26.51 40.30
N GLY A 4 -16.36 -26.59 39.51
CA GLY A 4 -16.33 -26.30 38.08
C GLY A 4 -15.91 -24.85 37.85
N ARG A 5 -14.65 -24.64 37.46
CA ARG A 5 -14.22 -23.39 36.85
C ARG A 5 -14.74 -23.36 35.42
N SER A 6 -15.87 -22.68 35.23
CA SER A 6 -16.31 -22.20 33.93
C SER A 6 -15.22 -21.30 33.35
N PHE A 7 -14.50 -21.80 32.35
CA PHE A 7 -13.70 -20.94 31.49
C PHE A 7 -14.68 -20.00 30.78
N ILE A 8 -14.73 -18.76 31.25
CA ILE A 8 -15.31 -17.64 30.50
C ILE A 8 -14.40 -17.47 29.27
N VAL A 9 -14.72 -18.18 28.20
CA VAL A 9 -14.14 -17.95 26.88
C VAL A 9 -14.67 -16.60 26.43
N SER A 10 -13.86 -15.55 26.55
CA SER A 10 -14.21 -14.24 26.01
C SER A 10 -14.53 -14.42 24.52
N THR A 11 -15.76 -14.16 24.13
CA THR A 11 -16.29 -14.24 22.77
C THR A 11 -15.80 -13.07 21.91
N ARG A 12 -14.51 -12.76 21.95
CA ARG A 12 -13.88 -11.92 20.91
C ARG A 12 -13.64 -12.81 19.70
N TYR A 13 -14.58 -12.79 18.77
CA TYR A 13 -14.37 -13.34 17.43
C TYR A 13 -13.17 -12.61 16.81
N SER A 14 -12.05 -13.32 16.75
CA SER A 14 -10.81 -12.79 16.18
C SER A 14 -11.03 -12.50 14.69
N LEU A 15 -10.55 -11.38 14.14
CA LEU A 15 -10.70 -10.99 12.73
C LEU A 15 -10.23 -12.11 11.79
N SER A 16 -9.26 -12.92 12.19
CA SER A 16 -8.82 -14.12 11.49
C SER A 16 -9.83 -15.25 11.56
N TYR A 17 -10.55 -15.45 12.67
CA TYR A 17 -11.68 -16.38 12.71
C TYR A 17 -12.82 -15.87 11.82
N TYR A 18 -13.08 -14.57 11.79
CA TYR A 18 -14.00 -13.95 10.82
C TYR A 18 -13.50 -14.23 9.39
N LEU A 19 -12.32 -13.76 9.02
CA LEU A 19 -11.73 -13.94 7.68
C LEU A 19 -11.52 -15.41 7.28
N VAL A 20 -11.25 -16.34 8.20
CA VAL A 20 -11.07 -17.78 7.94
C VAL A 20 -12.41 -18.53 7.88
N LYS A 21 -13.35 -18.25 8.79
CA LYS A 21 -14.72 -18.80 8.73
C LYS A 21 -15.46 -18.30 7.49
N TYR A 22 -15.20 -17.05 7.10
CA TYR A 22 -15.74 -16.45 5.89
C TYR A 22 -14.87 -16.66 4.63
N GLN A 23 -13.61 -17.10 4.74
CA GLN A 23 -12.81 -17.57 3.60
C GLN A 23 -13.51 -18.72 2.85
N LEU A 24 -14.28 -19.54 3.56
CA LEU A 24 -15.10 -20.62 2.98
C LEU A 24 -16.50 -20.15 2.52
N TYR A 25 -16.99 -18.99 2.97
CA TYR A 25 -18.24 -18.39 2.46
C TYR A 25 -18.02 -17.53 1.21
N TRP A 26 -16.81 -16.99 1.04
CA TRP A 26 -16.46 -16.07 -0.04
C TRP A 26 -15.84 -16.77 -1.27
N LEU A 27 -15.80 -18.10 -1.26
CA LEU A 27 -15.52 -18.92 -2.44
C LEU A 27 -16.85 -19.32 -3.10
N SER A 28 -17.31 -18.43 -3.99
CA SER A 28 -18.11 -18.73 -5.19
C SER A 28 -19.64 -18.92 -5.15
N TYR A 29 -20.38 -18.89 -4.03
CA TYR A 29 -21.85 -19.13 -4.13
C TYR A 29 -22.82 -18.29 -3.29
N LEU A 30 -22.40 -17.51 -2.30
CA LEU A 30 -23.34 -16.67 -1.54
C LEU A 30 -22.75 -15.28 -1.28
N PRO A 31 -23.30 -14.21 -1.89
CA PRO A 31 -22.98 -12.85 -1.49
C PRO A 31 -23.49 -12.67 -0.06
N LEU A 32 -22.59 -12.72 0.93
CA LEU A 32 -22.96 -12.21 2.25
C LEU A 32 -23.27 -10.72 2.06
N PRO A 33 -24.44 -10.25 2.48
CA PRO A 33 -24.77 -8.84 2.35
C PRO A 33 -23.73 -8.08 3.17
N ILE A 34 -22.84 -7.36 2.48
CA ILE A 34 -22.12 -6.25 3.07
C ILE A 34 -23.19 -5.44 3.79
N PRO A 35 -23.04 -5.14 5.09
CA PRO A 35 -24.04 -4.36 5.80
C PRO A 35 -24.35 -3.12 4.97
N TRP A 36 -25.63 -2.88 4.68
CA TRP A 36 -26.04 -1.89 3.68
C TRP A 36 -25.38 -0.53 3.92
N TYR A 37 -25.17 -0.18 5.19
CA TYR A 37 -24.49 1.05 5.61
C TYR A 37 -23.04 1.16 5.13
N ASN A 38 -22.26 0.08 5.03
CA ASN A 38 -20.88 0.13 4.53
C ASN A 38 -20.83 0.53 3.05
N LYS A 39 -21.81 0.06 2.25
CA LYS A 39 -21.93 0.45 0.85
C LYS A 39 -22.32 1.93 0.75
N THR A 40 -23.28 2.38 1.56
CA THR A 40 -23.71 3.79 1.60
C THR A 40 -22.57 4.71 2.03
N VAL A 41 -21.83 4.36 3.09
CA VAL A 41 -20.67 5.13 3.57
C VAL A 41 -19.58 5.20 2.50
N SER A 42 -19.27 4.08 1.84
CA SER A 42 -18.22 4.08 0.81
C SER A 42 -18.62 4.88 -0.43
N VAL A 43 -19.89 4.81 -0.86
CA VAL A 43 -20.43 5.64 -1.96
C VAL A 43 -20.42 7.11 -1.58
N PHE A 44 -20.77 7.45 -0.34
CA PHE A 44 -20.69 8.82 0.17
C PHE A 44 -19.25 9.35 0.15
N CYS A 45 -18.29 8.59 0.69
CA CYS A 45 -16.87 8.96 0.66
C CYS A 45 -16.37 9.15 -0.79
N TYR A 46 -16.78 8.27 -1.70
CA TYR A 46 -16.46 8.39 -3.12
C TYR A 46 -17.04 9.66 -3.75
N PHE A 47 -18.31 9.96 -3.46
CA PHE A 47 -18.96 11.19 -3.90
C PHE A 47 -18.25 12.44 -3.38
N VAL A 48 -17.85 12.45 -2.11
CA VAL A 48 -17.05 13.54 -1.51
C VAL A 48 -15.73 13.73 -2.25
N CYS A 49 -15.00 12.64 -2.55
CA CYS A 49 -13.76 12.73 -3.32
C CYS A 49 -13.98 13.28 -4.74
N LEU A 50 -15.05 12.89 -5.44
CA LEU A 50 -15.39 13.40 -6.76
C LEU A 50 -15.74 14.89 -6.73
N VAL A 51 -16.54 15.33 -5.76
CA VAL A 51 -16.86 16.76 -5.59
C VAL A 51 -15.60 17.57 -5.35
N TYR A 52 -14.66 17.05 -4.55
CA TYR A 52 -13.40 17.73 -4.28
C TYR A 52 -12.47 17.77 -5.52
N LEU A 53 -12.46 16.72 -6.35
CA LEU A 53 -11.75 16.73 -7.64
C LEU A 53 -12.32 17.81 -8.58
N MET A 54 -13.64 17.99 -8.63
CA MET A 54 -14.24 19.06 -9.43
C MET A 54 -13.88 20.45 -8.88
N ARG A 55 -13.80 20.61 -7.55
CA ARG A 55 -13.36 21.86 -6.92
C ARG A 55 -11.92 22.22 -7.26
N VAL A 56 -11.01 21.24 -7.28
CA VAL A 56 -9.61 21.44 -7.69
C VAL A 56 -9.53 22.09 -9.07
N ILE A 57 -10.36 21.64 -10.02
CA ILE A 57 -10.41 22.23 -11.38
C ILE A 57 -10.84 23.70 -11.31
N ILE A 58 -11.86 24.01 -10.50
CA ILE A 58 -12.33 25.39 -10.34
C ILE A 58 -11.21 26.26 -9.76
N TYR A 59 -10.54 25.82 -8.70
CA TYR A 59 -9.50 26.61 -8.05
C TYR A 59 -8.30 26.87 -8.97
N ILE A 60 -7.85 25.87 -9.73
CA ILE A 60 -6.69 26.02 -10.61
C ILE A 60 -7.00 26.88 -11.85
N PHE A 61 -8.20 26.74 -12.43
CA PHE A 61 -8.50 27.34 -13.75
C PHE A 61 -9.36 28.60 -13.70
N VAL A 62 -10.03 28.90 -12.59
CA VAL A 62 -10.90 30.07 -12.46
C VAL A 62 -10.21 31.11 -11.59
N PRO A 63 -9.92 32.33 -12.10
CA PRO A 63 -9.42 33.41 -11.27
C PRO A 63 -10.54 33.91 -10.36
N LEU A 64 -10.50 33.48 -9.09
CA LEU A 64 -11.44 33.87 -8.06
C LEU A 64 -10.88 35.06 -7.27
N GLU A 65 -11.73 36.01 -6.91
CA GLU A 65 -11.34 37.05 -5.96
C GLU A 65 -11.00 36.42 -4.59
N PRO A 66 -9.96 36.88 -3.88
CA PRO A 66 -9.52 36.31 -2.60
C PRO A 66 -10.62 36.04 -1.55
N PRO A 67 -11.58 36.96 -1.29
CA PRO A 67 -12.65 36.69 -0.34
C PRO A 67 -13.57 35.56 -0.83
N LEU A 68 -13.91 35.55 -2.13
CA LEU A 68 -14.76 34.51 -2.71
C LEU A 68 -14.06 33.14 -2.68
N ALA A 69 -12.77 33.09 -2.99
CA ALA A 69 -11.95 31.87 -2.90
C ALA A 69 -11.96 31.28 -1.49
N LEU A 70 -11.73 32.13 -0.47
CA LEU A 70 -11.77 31.72 0.93
C LEU A 70 -13.16 31.20 1.36
N TYR A 71 -14.26 31.84 0.95
CA TYR A 71 -15.62 31.36 1.22
C TYR A 71 -15.94 30.03 0.53
N LEU A 72 -15.36 29.78 -0.64
CA LEU A 72 -15.46 28.51 -1.34
C LEU A 72 -14.61 27.40 -0.69
N GLY A 73 -13.73 27.76 0.24
CA GLY A 73 -12.89 26.82 0.98
C GLY A 73 -11.51 26.62 0.37
N ASP A 74 -11.06 27.57 -0.46
CA ASP A 74 -9.69 27.60 -0.92
C ASP A 74 -8.75 28.06 0.21
N PHE A 75 -8.07 27.10 0.83
CA PHE A 75 -7.11 27.36 1.90
C PHE A 75 -5.72 27.76 1.38
N ALA A 76 -5.50 27.76 0.06
CA ALA A 76 -4.23 28.16 -0.54
C ALA A 76 -4.36 29.48 -1.31
N TYR A 77 -5.48 30.19 -1.19
CA TYR A 77 -5.81 31.39 -1.98
C TYR A 77 -4.77 32.53 -1.87
N ASP A 78 -4.17 32.70 -0.69
CA ASP A 78 -3.14 33.71 -0.37
C ASP A 78 -1.71 33.19 -0.60
N SER A 79 -1.58 31.99 -1.18
CA SER A 79 -0.28 31.34 -1.30
C SER A 79 0.38 31.57 -2.66
N ASP A 80 -0.12 32.52 -3.47
CA ASP A 80 0.37 32.88 -4.80
C ASP A 80 0.83 31.64 -5.60
N SER A 81 2.14 31.48 -5.79
CA SER A 81 2.76 30.38 -6.53
C SER A 81 2.56 28.97 -5.95
N LEU A 82 2.15 28.83 -4.69
CA LEU A 82 1.87 27.54 -4.03
C LEU A 82 0.47 27.00 -4.31
N HIS A 83 -0.46 27.90 -4.64
CA HIS A 83 -1.87 27.58 -4.76
C HIS A 83 -2.07 26.34 -5.64
N ASP A 84 -1.51 26.37 -6.84
CA ASP A 84 -1.66 25.29 -7.82
C ASP A 84 -0.91 24.02 -7.41
N PHE A 85 0.25 24.14 -6.73
CA PHE A 85 1.00 22.98 -6.25
C PHE A 85 0.26 22.23 -5.16
N ILE A 86 -0.31 22.93 -4.18
CA ILE A 86 -1.07 22.35 -3.07
C ILE A 86 -2.32 21.65 -3.61
N TRP A 87 -3.05 22.30 -4.51
CA TRP A 87 -4.22 21.71 -5.15
C TRP A 87 -3.87 20.52 -6.05
N SER A 88 -2.71 20.56 -6.73
CA SER A 88 -2.20 19.43 -7.51
C SER A 88 -1.83 18.22 -6.64
N ILE A 89 -1.25 18.43 -5.45
CA ILE A 89 -0.98 17.36 -4.48
C ILE A 89 -2.29 16.68 -4.06
N LEU A 90 -3.29 17.47 -3.68
CA LEU A 90 -4.60 16.95 -3.30
C LEU A 90 -5.27 16.20 -4.46
N SER A 91 -5.19 16.73 -5.68
CA SER A 91 -5.70 16.08 -6.89
C SER A 91 -5.13 14.68 -7.08
N CYS A 92 -3.82 14.53 -6.91
CA CYS A 92 -3.14 13.24 -7.03
C CYS A 92 -3.67 12.23 -6.01
N TRP A 93 -3.83 12.64 -4.75
CA TRP A 93 -4.34 11.76 -3.69
C TRP A 93 -5.81 11.38 -3.87
N LEU A 94 -6.66 12.33 -4.26
CA LEU A 94 -8.07 12.06 -4.53
C LEU A 94 -8.24 11.11 -5.71
N THR A 95 -7.45 11.31 -6.77
CA THR A 95 -7.43 10.42 -7.94
C THR A 95 -7.01 9.00 -7.55
N ALA A 96 -5.98 8.86 -6.70
CA ALA A 96 -5.56 7.56 -6.17
C ALA A 96 -6.67 6.88 -5.36
N SER A 97 -7.42 7.66 -4.57
CA SER A 97 -8.51 7.17 -3.73
C SER A 97 -9.68 6.67 -4.57
N VAL A 98 -10.07 7.42 -5.60
CA VAL A 98 -11.09 7.05 -6.59
C VAL A 98 -10.69 5.77 -7.32
N PHE A 99 -9.42 5.66 -7.75
CA PHE A 99 -8.93 4.47 -8.43
C PHE A 99 -8.91 3.25 -7.51
N ALA A 100 -8.42 3.40 -6.27
CA ALA A 100 -8.40 2.32 -5.29
C ALA A 100 -9.81 1.81 -4.97
N PHE A 101 -10.78 2.72 -4.83
CA PHE A 101 -12.18 2.36 -4.65
C PHE A 101 -12.73 1.58 -5.86
N HIS A 102 -12.45 2.05 -7.08
CA HIS A 102 -12.86 1.35 -8.30
C HIS A 102 -12.27 -0.06 -8.39
N LEU A 103 -10.99 -0.23 -8.05
CA LEU A 103 -10.32 -1.53 -8.06
C LEU A 103 -10.89 -2.49 -7.01
N LEU A 104 -11.26 -1.98 -5.83
CA LEU A 104 -11.94 -2.76 -4.80
C LEU A 104 -13.35 -3.18 -5.25
N ASP A 105 -14.10 -2.31 -5.92
CA ASP A 105 -15.40 -2.69 -6.48
C ASP A 105 -15.27 -3.75 -7.57
N GLN A 106 -14.26 -3.64 -8.44
CA GLN A 106 -13.95 -4.68 -9.44
C GLN A 106 -13.60 -6.03 -8.79
N THR A 107 -12.92 -6.01 -7.64
CA THR A 107 -12.61 -7.23 -6.87
C THR A 107 -13.89 -7.97 -6.47
N ASN A 108 -14.96 -7.25 -6.11
CA ASN A 108 -16.23 -7.88 -5.76
C ASN A 108 -16.91 -8.57 -6.96
N ARG A 109 -16.55 -8.20 -8.18
CA ARG A 109 -17.18 -8.70 -9.43
C ARG A 109 -16.36 -9.75 -10.16
N SER A 110 -15.09 -9.97 -9.78
CA SER A 110 -14.17 -10.86 -10.51
C SER A 110 -13.37 -11.76 -9.58
N VAL A 111 -13.57 -13.07 -9.74
CA VAL A 111 -12.82 -14.11 -8.99
C VAL A 111 -11.32 -13.99 -9.21
N LYS A 112 -10.88 -13.58 -10.41
CA LYS A 112 -9.46 -13.38 -10.72
C LYS A 112 -8.84 -12.27 -9.86
N LEU A 113 -9.60 -11.22 -9.58
CA LEU A 113 -9.15 -10.09 -8.76
C LEU A 113 -9.27 -10.35 -7.27
N GLN A 114 -9.90 -11.45 -6.83
CA GLN A 114 -10.06 -11.77 -5.41
C GLN A 114 -8.84 -12.48 -4.80
N ALA A 115 -7.92 -12.99 -5.62
CA ALA A 115 -6.79 -13.79 -5.14
C ALA A 115 -5.90 -13.07 -4.10
N TRP A 116 -5.88 -11.73 -4.07
CA TRP A 116 -5.09 -10.97 -3.10
C TRP A 116 -5.53 -11.17 -1.65
N PHE A 117 -6.81 -11.45 -1.37
CA PHE A 117 -7.32 -11.55 0.00
C PHE A 117 -6.95 -12.89 0.67
N VAL A 118 -6.65 -13.93 -0.12
CA VAL A 118 -6.41 -15.31 0.34
C VAL A 118 -5.29 -15.40 1.39
N HIS A 119 -4.34 -14.47 1.33
CA HIS A 119 -3.16 -14.44 2.18
C HIS A 119 -3.31 -13.58 3.45
N LEU A 120 -4.46 -12.95 3.65
CA LEU A 120 -4.73 -12.07 4.80
C LEU A 120 -5.20 -12.82 6.04
N SER A 121 -5.62 -14.08 5.91
CA SER A 121 -6.01 -14.91 7.07
C SER A 121 -4.87 -15.15 8.08
N ILE A 122 -3.63 -14.90 7.68
CA ILE A 122 -2.42 -15.14 8.46
C ILE A 122 -2.13 -14.01 9.46
N LEU A 123 -2.82 -12.86 9.33
CA LEU A 123 -2.55 -11.62 10.06
C LEU A 123 -2.61 -11.75 11.59
N GLU A 124 -3.50 -12.55 12.20
CA GLU A 124 -3.63 -12.49 13.67
C GLU A 124 -2.75 -13.47 14.45
N LYS A 125 -2.38 -14.62 13.88
CA LYS A 125 -1.68 -15.68 14.62
C LYS A 125 -0.34 -16.08 13.99
N GLY A 126 0.02 -15.49 12.84
CA GLY A 126 1.19 -15.92 12.06
C GLY A 126 1.15 -17.42 11.71
N LYS A 127 -0.06 -18.00 11.73
CA LYS A 127 -0.32 -19.40 11.41
C LYS A 127 -0.63 -19.46 9.93
N ASP A 128 0.25 -20.11 9.20
CA ASP A 128 0.10 -20.42 7.78
C ASP A 128 0.37 -21.92 7.64
N HIS A 129 -0.35 -22.61 6.77
CA HIS A 129 -0.08 -24.00 6.40
C HIS A 129 1.38 -24.25 5.96
N PHE A 130 2.08 -23.22 5.49
CA PHE A 130 3.51 -23.28 5.17
C PHE A 130 4.41 -23.46 6.41
N PHE A 131 4.02 -22.96 7.59
CA PHE A 131 4.87 -22.97 8.79
C PHE A 131 4.34 -23.95 9.83
N LYS A 132 5.20 -24.89 10.27
CA LYS A 132 4.86 -25.84 11.36
C LYS A 132 4.58 -25.18 12.71
N LYS A 133 5.14 -23.99 12.94
CA LYS A 133 4.96 -23.18 14.14
C LYS A 133 4.67 -21.73 13.72
N PRO A 134 3.95 -20.95 14.55
CA PRO A 134 3.75 -19.52 14.29
C PRO A 134 5.09 -18.82 14.00
N ASN A 135 5.17 -18.15 12.85
CA ASN A 135 6.39 -17.43 12.49
C ASN A 135 6.45 -16.10 13.26
N LYS A 136 7.38 -15.99 14.20
CA LYS A 136 7.57 -14.78 15.04
C LYS A 136 7.77 -13.52 14.19
N LYS A 137 8.44 -13.62 13.03
CA LYS A 137 8.65 -12.49 12.12
C LYS A 137 7.34 -12.02 11.48
N LEU A 138 6.44 -12.95 11.13
CA LEU A 138 5.12 -12.61 10.59
C LEU A 138 4.22 -11.97 11.65
N VAL A 139 4.27 -12.47 12.89
CA VAL A 139 3.53 -11.86 14.01
C VAL A 139 4.01 -10.43 14.25
N PHE A 140 5.33 -10.21 14.25
CA PHE A 140 5.90 -8.87 14.37
C PHE A 140 5.50 -7.96 13.20
N ALA A 141 5.63 -8.45 11.96
CA ALA A 141 5.24 -7.69 10.76
C ALA A 141 3.76 -7.32 10.75
N SER A 142 2.88 -8.22 11.22
CA SER A 142 1.45 -7.92 11.38
C SER A 142 1.21 -6.84 12.44
N LYS A 143 1.86 -6.93 13.61
CA LYS A 143 1.77 -5.86 14.62
C LYS A 143 2.23 -4.51 14.08
N LEU A 144 3.35 -4.50 13.35
CA LEU A 144 3.88 -3.29 12.72
C LEU A 144 2.90 -2.72 11.68
N LEU A 145 2.30 -3.58 10.85
CA LEU A 145 1.24 -3.20 9.92
C LEU A 145 0.09 -2.50 10.65
N PHE A 146 -0.44 -3.09 11.72
CA PHE A 146 -1.55 -2.50 12.47
C PHE A 146 -1.17 -1.18 13.15
N ILE A 147 0.06 -1.06 13.66
CA ILE A 147 0.55 0.20 14.24
C ILE A 147 0.60 1.27 13.15
N ASN A 148 1.23 0.98 12.00
CA ASN A 148 1.34 1.92 10.88
C ASN A 148 -0.02 2.33 10.31
N LEU A 149 -0.97 1.39 10.20
CA LEU A 149 -2.33 1.69 9.77
C LEU A 149 -3.03 2.64 10.75
N LYS A 150 -2.94 2.37 12.05
CA LYS A 150 -3.57 3.23 13.07
C LYS A 150 -2.95 4.62 13.12
N THR A 151 -1.62 4.72 13.06
CA THR A 151 -0.94 6.01 13.09
C THR A 151 -1.26 6.81 11.84
N THR A 152 -1.21 6.21 10.65
CA THR A 152 -1.56 6.93 9.41
C THR A 152 -3.04 7.34 9.34
N LEU A 153 -3.96 6.53 9.85
CA LEU A 153 -5.38 6.86 9.94
C LEU A 153 -5.67 8.08 10.82
N LEU A 154 -4.84 8.32 11.85
CA LEU A 154 -4.96 9.50 12.72
C LEU A 154 -4.18 10.70 12.17
N CYS A 155 -2.91 10.50 11.79
CA CYS A 155 -2.01 11.58 11.44
C CYS A 155 -2.37 12.25 10.11
N CYS A 156 -2.66 11.49 9.06
CA CYS A 156 -2.87 12.07 7.73
C CYS A 156 -4.11 12.97 7.65
N PRO A 157 -5.30 12.55 8.15
CA PRO A 157 -6.47 13.44 8.20
C PRO A 157 -6.25 14.66 9.09
N SER A 158 -5.52 14.48 10.21
CA SER A 158 -5.19 15.61 11.10
C SER A 158 -4.29 16.62 10.42
N PHE A 159 -3.24 16.20 9.72
CA PHE A 159 -2.38 17.12 8.96
C PHE A 159 -3.14 17.83 7.83
N ALA A 160 -4.07 17.13 7.15
CA ALA A 160 -4.90 17.73 6.13
C ALA A 160 -5.85 18.80 6.70
N PHE A 161 -6.43 18.55 7.88
CA PHE A 161 -7.24 19.55 8.60
C PHE A 161 -6.40 20.75 9.05
N CYS A 162 -5.18 20.51 9.53
CA CYS A 162 -4.29 21.55 10.03
C CYS A 162 -3.90 22.61 8.98
N LEU A 163 -4.05 22.32 7.68
CA LEU A 163 -3.87 23.31 6.61
C LEU A 163 -4.87 24.47 6.71
N PHE A 164 -6.02 24.29 7.36
CA PHE A 164 -7.03 25.34 7.55
C PHE A 164 -6.83 26.14 8.85
N ILE A 165 -6.01 25.66 9.78
CA ILE A 165 -5.84 26.29 11.10
C ILE A 165 -5.33 27.74 11.01
N PRO A 166 -4.30 28.06 10.20
CA PRO A 166 -3.82 29.45 10.08
C PRO A 166 -4.93 30.42 9.66
N HIS A 167 -5.79 30.02 8.73
CA HIS A 167 -6.91 30.83 8.24
C HIS A 167 -8.00 31.01 9.29
N VAL A 168 -8.26 29.98 10.10
CA VAL A 168 -9.20 30.06 11.23
C VAL A 168 -8.69 31.04 12.30
N ILE A 169 -7.39 31.04 12.58
CA ILE A 169 -6.78 31.96 13.54
C ILE A 169 -6.84 33.40 13.03
N ASN A 170 -6.43 33.62 11.78
CA ASN A 170 -6.37 34.95 11.17
C ASN A 170 -7.75 35.60 11.02
N ASN A 171 -8.81 34.80 10.85
CA ASN A 171 -10.18 35.28 10.64
C ASN A 171 -11.09 35.08 11.88
N CYS A 172 -10.52 34.91 13.07
CA CYS A 172 -11.27 34.57 14.28
C CYS A 172 -12.38 35.57 14.65
N SER A 173 -12.26 36.82 14.21
CA SER A 173 -13.26 37.88 14.40
C SER A 173 -14.49 37.73 13.50
N ASN A 174 -14.39 37.01 12.37
CA ASN A 174 -15.48 36.78 11.42
C ASN A 174 -16.09 35.39 11.63
N ILE A 175 -17.01 35.27 12.58
CA ILE A 175 -17.64 34.00 12.98
C ILE A 175 -18.25 33.23 11.79
N PRO A 176 -19.05 33.85 10.90
CA PRO A 176 -19.59 33.14 9.73
C PRO A 176 -18.51 32.50 8.85
N LEU A 177 -17.43 33.23 8.60
CA LEU A 177 -16.32 32.74 7.78
C LEU A 177 -15.54 31.62 8.49
N VAL A 178 -15.34 31.72 9.81
CA VAL A 178 -14.73 30.64 10.60
C VAL A 178 -15.54 29.35 10.52
N ILE A 179 -16.87 29.43 10.61
CA ILE A 179 -17.76 28.27 10.47
C ILE A 179 -17.56 27.62 9.09
N VAL A 180 -17.52 28.43 8.03
CA VAL A 180 -17.28 27.96 6.66
C VAL A 180 -15.92 27.27 6.53
N LEU A 181 -14.86 27.86 7.07
CA LEU A 181 -13.52 27.27 7.06
C LEU A 181 -13.45 25.95 7.83
N LEU A 182 -14.13 25.85 8.98
CA LEU A 182 -14.20 24.61 9.74
C LEU A 182 -14.96 23.51 8.98
N VAL A 183 -16.04 23.87 8.28
CA VAL A 183 -16.79 22.93 7.42
C VAL A 183 -15.89 22.42 6.30
N HIS A 184 -15.19 23.30 5.58
CA HIS A 184 -14.28 22.89 4.50
C HIS A 184 -13.08 22.08 5.03
N GLY A 185 -12.52 22.46 6.18
CA GLY A 185 -11.50 21.69 6.87
C GLY A 185 -11.98 20.27 7.21
N LEU A 186 -13.21 20.13 7.73
CA LEU A 186 -13.81 18.84 8.02
C LEU A 186 -14.04 18.01 6.74
N THR A 187 -14.46 18.63 5.64
CA THR A 187 -14.60 17.92 4.36
C THR A 187 -13.25 17.41 3.84
N THR A 188 -12.18 18.21 3.97
CA THR A 188 -10.82 17.81 3.62
C THR A 188 -10.32 16.67 4.51
N PHE A 189 -10.62 16.73 5.80
CA PHE A 189 -10.35 15.66 6.75
C PHE A 189 -11.00 14.34 6.30
N ILE A 190 -12.29 14.37 5.92
CA ILE A 190 -13.02 13.19 5.44
C ILE A 190 -12.42 12.66 4.13
N ALA A 191 -12.04 13.55 3.22
CA ALA A 191 -11.39 13.17 1.96
C ALA A 191 -10.01 12.51 2.20
N ALA A 192 -9.20 13.07 3.10
CA ALA A 192 -7.92 12.48 3.50
C ALA A 192 -8.10 11.13 4.21
N LEU A 193 -9.09 11.02 5.10
CA LEU A 193 -9.45 9.76 5.77
C LEU A 193 -9.83 8.68 4.75
N THR A 194 -10.59 9.06 3.72
CA THR A 194 -10.97 8.19 2.61
C THR A 194 -9.73 7.69 1.86
N GLY A 195 -8.80 8.59 1.54
CA GLY A 195 -7.54 8.22 0.88
C GLY A 195 -6.65 7.30 1.72
N VAL A 196 -6.58 7.52 3.03
CA VAL A 196 -5.83 6.61 3.90
C VAL A 196 -6.49 5.23 3.96
N THR A 197 -7.81 5.20 4.08
CA THR A 197 -8.58 3.95 4.22
C THR A 197 -8.49 3.09 2.97
N PHE A 198 -8.62 3.68 1.78
CA PHE A 198 -8.64 2.92 0.53
C PHE A 198 -7.28 2.79 -0.13
N CYS A 199 -6.45 3.82 -0.14
CA CYS A 199 -5.17 3.81 -0.86
C CYS A 199 -4.03 3.36 0.05
N VAL A 200 -3.74 4.11 1.11
CA VAL A 200 -2.58 3.86 2.00
C VAL A 200 -2.67 2.49 2.67
N SER A 201 -3.86 2.10 3.11
CA SER A 201 -4.06 0.82 3.77
C SER A 201 -3.77 -0.38 2.87
N LEU A 202 -4.18 -0.30 1.60
CA LEU A 202 -3.89 -1.35 0.62
C LEU A 202 -2.39 -1.43 0.29
N SER A 203 -1.67 -0.32 0.27
CA SER A 203 -0.21 -0.32 0.09
C SER A 203 0.52 -1.04 1.23
N TYR A 204 0.15 -0.78 2.48
CA TYR A 204 0.73 -1.53 3.60
C TYR A 204 0.34 -3.02 3.58
N LEU A 205 -0.86 -3.35 3.10
CA LEU A 205 -1.25 -4.74 2.89
C LEU A 205 -0.43 -5.42 1.78
N PHE A 206 -0.13 -4.72 0.69
CA PHE A 206 0.79 -5.21 -0.34
C PHE A 206 2.18 -5.50 0.23
N ALA A 207 2.69 -4.59 1.06
CA ALA A 207 3.99 -4.76 1.70
C ALA A 207 4.05 -6.00 2.59
N PHE A 208 3.00 -6.21 3.40
CA PHE A 208 2.86 -7.41 4.21
C PHE A 208 2.76 -8.67 3.33
N TYR A 209 2.01 -8.60 2.23
CA TYR A 209 1.88 -9.68 1.27
C TYR A 209 3.23 -10.06 0.64
N ALA A 210 3.99 -9.10 0.13
CA ALA A 210 5.31 -9.33 -0.44
C ALA A 210 6.29 -9.89 0.61
N PHE A 211 6.25 -9.39 1.83
CA PHE A 211 7.03 -9.94 2.94
C PHE A 211 6.66 -11.41 3.24
N LEU A 212 5.37 -11.74 3.28
CA LEU A 212 4.89 -13.10 3.49
C LEU A 212 5.37 -14.05 2.38
N VAL A 213 5.27 -13.65 1.11
CA VAL A 213 5.79 -14.43 -0.01
C VAL A 213 7.30 -14.67 0.15
N GLY A 214 8.07 -13.64 0.51
CA GLY A 214 9.51 -13.78 0.77
C GLY A 214 9.83 -14.73 1.94
N GLN A 215 9.03 -14.74 3.00
CA GLN A 215 9.19 -15.69 4.11
C GLN A 215 8.91 -17.14 3.67
N LYS A 216 7.89 -17.38 2.84
CA LYS A 216 7.61 -18.71 2.29
C LYS A 216 8.72 -19.20 1.37
N LEU A 217 9.25 -18.32 0.52
CA LEU A 217 10.39 -18.64 -0.36
C LEU A 217 11.66 -18.95 0.45
N THR A 218 11.89 -18.22 1.54
CA THR A 218 13.00 -18.51 2.47
C THR A 218 12.87 -19.91 3.06
N TYR A 219 11.67 -20.28 3.52
CA TYR A 219 11.40 -21.61 4.05
C TYR A 219 11.68 -22.73 3.02
N ILE A 220 11.18 -22.57 1.79
CA ILE A 220 11.41 -23.54 0.70
C ILE A 220 12.91 -23.64 0.39
N SER A 221 13.60 -22.50 0.30
CA SER A 221 15.05 -22.41 0.04
C SER A 221 15.88 -23.13 1.11
N GLU A 222 15.52 -23.01 2.39
CA GLU A 222 16.19 -23.71 3.49
C GLU A 222 16.09 -25.24 3.35
N VAL A 223 14.94 -25.75 2.90
CA VAL A 223 14.77 -27.18 2.65
C VAL A 223 15.62 -27.66 1.47
N PHE A 224 15.69 -26.89 0.39
CA PHE A 224 16.58 -27.18 -0.74
C PHE A 224 18.06 -27.11 -0.37
N LYS A 225 18.44 -26.20 0.54
CA LYS A 225 19.81 -26.11 1.06
C LYS A 225 20.20 -27.34 1.89
N CYS A 226 19.24 -28.03 2.53
CA CYS A 226 19.53 -29.21 3.34
C CYS A 226 19.82 -30.43 2.44
N HIS A 227 21.09 -30.84 2.33
CA HIS A 227 21.54 -31.91 1.44
C HIS A 227 21.04 -33.31 1.86
N LYS A 228 20.57 -33.47 3.10
CA LYS A 228 19.98 -34.70 3.64
C LYS A 228 18.46 -34.78 3.42
N SER A 229 17.87 -33.85 2.67
CA SER A 229 16.43 -33.85 2.38
C SER A 229 16.05 -35.06 1.52
N SER A 230 15.07 -35.85 1.98
CA SER A 230 14.56 -36.98 1.22
C SER A 230 13.90 -36.54 -0.09
N HIS A 231 13.89 -37.41 -1.11
CA HIS A 231 13.22 -37.13 -2.39
C HIS A 231 11.77 -36.67 -2.24
N ARG A 232 11.03 -37.27 -1.29
CA ARG A 232 9.65 -36.89 -0.98
C ARG A 232 9.56 -35.44 -0.48
N LYS A 233 10.52 -34.99 0.35
CA LYS A 233 10.58 -33.61 0.83
C LYS A 233 10.89 -32.64 -0.31
N ILE A 234 11.86 -32.96 -1.18
CA ILE A 234 12.21 -32.11 -2.34
C ILE A 234 11.02 -31.97 -3.29
N LEU A 235 10.36 -33.08 -3.64
CA LEU A 235 9.18 -33.06 -4.51
C LEU A 235 8.02 -32.27 -3.89
N SER A 236 7.72 -32.49 -2.61
CA SER A 236 6.66 -31.76 -1.89
C SER A 236 6.92 -30.24 -1.89
N ASN A 237 8.14 -29.81 -1.55
CA ASN A 237 8.50 -28.38 -1.54
C ASN A 237 8.50 -27.77 -2.95
N SER A 238 8.80 -28.56 -3.99
CA SER A 238 8.73 -28.10 -5.38
C SER A 238 7.29 -27.88 -5.84
N ASN A 239 6.37 -28.75 -5.43
CA ASN A 239 4.93 -28.53 -5.65
C ASN A 239 4.42 -27.32 -4.85
N GLN A 240 4.90 -27.13 -3.62
CA GLN A 240 4.59 -25.93 -2.82
C GLN A 240 5.12 -24.65 -3.47
N LEU A 241 6.32 -24.69 -4.06
CA LEU A 241 6.88 -23.59 -4.83
C LEU A 241 5.97 -23.24 -6.02
N ILE A 242 5.57 -24.21 -6.84
CA ILE A 242 4.65 -23.98 -7.96
C ILE A 242 3.33 -23.37 -7.48
N SER A 243 2.74 -23.91 -6.41
CA SER A 243 1.48 -23.41 -5.84
C SER A 243 1.61 -21.96 -5.36
N LEU A 244 2.71 -21.64 -4.66
CA LEU A 244 2.99 -20.27 -4.23
C LEU A 244 3.14 -19.31 -5.40
N LEU A 245 3.81 -19.74 -6.46
CA LEU A 245 4.01 -18.97 -7.69
C LEU A 245 2.67 -18.75 -8.42
N GLN A 246 1.82 -19.76 -8.53
CA GLN A 246 0.48 -19.61 -9.10
C GLN A 246 -0.38 -18.63 -8.30
N GLN A 247 -0.34 -18.72 -6.97
CA GLN A 247 -1.04 -17.79 -6.08
C GLN A 247 -0.54 -16.35 -6.27
N ALA A 248 0.77 -16.16 -6.35
CA ALA A 248 1.36 -14.84 -6.59
C ALA A 248 1.01 -14.29 -7.97
N TYR A 249 0.96 -15.14 -8.99
CA TYR A 249 0.52 -14.76 -10.33
C TYR A 249 -0.94 -14.31 -10.36
N CYS A 250 -1.84 -15.02 -9.65
CA CYS A 250 -3.23 -14.60 -9.57
C CYS A 250 -3.41 -13.30 -8.77
N ALA A 251 -2.67 -13.13 -7.68
CA ALA A 251 -2.72 -11.90 -6.88
C ALA A 251 -2.18 -10.68 -7.65
N ASP A 252 -1.31 -10.90 -8.65
CA ASP A 252 -0.75 -9.84 -9.49
C ASP A 252 -1.79 -9.00 -10.22
N PHE A 253 -2.87 -9.64 -10.70
CA PHE A 253 -3.91 -8.94 -11.47
C PHE A 253 -4.52 -7.76 -10.69
N PHE A 254 -4.48 -7.82 -9.36
CA PHE A 254 -4.86 -6.73 -8.46
C PHE A 254 -3.66 -5.87 -8.07
N TRP A 255 -2.58 -6.48 -7.57
CA TRP A 255 -1.46 -5.73 -6.99
C TRP A 255 -0.68 -4.90 -8.01
N SER A 256 -0.48 -5.39 -9.23
CA SER A 256 0.20 -4.63 -10.30
C SER A 256 -0.53 -3.31 -10.60
N LYS A 257 -1.85 -3.38 -10.74
CA LYS A 257 -2.69 -2.20 -10.97
C LYS A 257 -2.57 -1.26 -9.79
N LEU A 258 -2.92 -1.72 -8.59
CA LEU A 258 -2.87 -0.87 -7.39
C LEU A 258 -1.52 -0.16 -7.26
N ASN A 259 -0.41 -0.90 -7.31
CA ASN A 259 0.91 -0.34 -7.09
C ASN A 259 1.32 0.68 -8.16
N ALA A 260 0.95 0.46 -9.44
CA ALA A 260 1.24 1.42 -10.50
C ALA A 260 0.55 2.77 -10.26
N TYR A 261 -0.75 2.74 -9.91
CA TYR A 261 -1.51 3.97 -9.67
C TYR A 261 -1.10 4.66 -8.37
N VAL A 262 -0.90 3.90 -7.28
CA VAL A 262 -0.42 4.45 -6.02
C VAL A 262 0.96 5.07 -6.21
N PHE A 263 1.87 4.40 -6.91
CA PHE A 263 3.20 4.94 -7.18
C PHE A 263 3.10 6.26 -7.95
N LEU A 264 2.32 6.32 -9.02
CA LEU A 264 2.18 7.53 -9.85
C LEU A 264 1.61 8.70 -9.04
N ALA A 265 0.54 8.44 -8.30
CA ALA A 265 -0.13 9.47 -7.51
C ALA A 265 0.71 9.96 -6.33
N THR A 266 1.50 9.08 -5.71
CA THR A 266 2.40 9.49 -4.63
C THR A 266 3.68 10.12 -5.17
N PHE A 267 4.17 9.73 -6.35
CA PHE A 267 5.35 10.28 -7.01
C PHE A 267 5.22 11.77 -7.33
N PHE A 268 4.20 12.13 -8.11
CA PHE A 268 4.00 13.54 -8.47
C PHE A 268 3.71 14.41 -7.25
N ALA A 269 2.86 13.94 -6.34
CA ALA A 269 2.62 14.62 -5.07
C ALA A 269 3.92 14.83 -4.28
N GLN A 270 4.82 13.85 -4.25
CA GLN A 270 6.10 13.97 -3.53
C GLN A 270 7.01 15.04 -4.15
N ILE A 271 7.06 15.15 -5.48
CA ILE A 271 7.85 16.20 -6.15
C ILE A 271 7.35 17.58 -5.73
N PHE A 272 6.04 17.79 -5.76
CA PHE A 272 5.44 19.07 -5.35
C PHE A 272 5.67 19.35 -3.86
N ILE A 273 5.52 18.35 -2.99
CA ILE A 273 5.78 18.53 -1.55
C ILE A 273 7.23 18.92 -1.30
N ILE A 274 8.20 18.24 -1.93
CA ILE A 274 9.62 18.56 -1.75
C ILE A 274 9.90 19.97 -2.29
N TYR A 275 9.35 20.32 -3.46
CA TYR A 275 9.48 21.66 -4.02
C TYR A 275 8.94 22.73 -3.05
N SER A 276 7.71 22.57 -2.53
CA SER A 276 7.10 23.50 -1.58
C SER A 276 7.91 23.62 -0.29
N VAL A 277 8.45 22.52 0.24
CA VAL A 277 9.22 22.52 1.50
C VAL A 277 10.58 23.23 1.36
N PHE A 278 11.25 23.12 0.21
CA PHE A 278 12.61 23.64 0.05
C PHE A 278 12.69 25.02 -0.62
N PHE A 279 11.76 25.37 -1.49
CA PHE A 279 11.88 26.57 -2.32
C PHE A 279 10.94 27.70 -1.95
N ILE A 280 9.93 27.42 -1.12
CA ILE A 280 8.87 28.38 -0.88
C ILE A 280 8.82 28.73 0.61
N PRO A 281 8.79 30.03 0.96
CA PRO A 281 8.56 30.44 2.34
C PRO A 281 7.17 30.01 2.77
N LEU A 282 7.10 29.05 3.69
CA LEU A 282 5.87 28.53 4.27
C LEU A 282 5.75 28.96 5.72
N ASP A 283 4.53 29.22 6.18
CA ASP A 283 4.27 29.35 7.61
C ASP A 283 4.66 28.06 8.35
N LYS A 284 5.05 28.20 9.62
CA LYS A 284 5.48 27.07 10.46
C LYS A 284 4.48 25.91 10.46
N ILE A 285 3.18 26.20 10.47
CA ILE A 285 2.11 25.19 10.47
C ILE A 285 2.06 24.47 9.12
N HIS A 286 2.02 25.22 8.01
CA HIS A 286 2.03 24.65 6.65
C HIS A 286 3.27 23.80 6.39
N PHE A 287 4.44 24.27 6.83
CA PHE A 287 5.71 23.55 6.73
C PHE A 287 5.68 22.20 7.45
N ILE A 288 5.23 22.17 8.71
CA ILE A 288 5.13 20.93 9.50
C ILE A 288 4.12 19.97 8.86
N CYS A 289 2.98 20.48 8.40
CA CYS A 289 1.95 19.66 7.75
C CYS A 289 2.48 19.03 6.46
N LEU A 290 3.13 19.82 5.59
CA LEU A 290 3.70 19.32 4.34
C LEU A 290 4.82 18.31 4.57
N ILE A 291 5.67 18.49 5.58
CA ILE A 291 6.67 17.48 5.96
C ILE A 291 5.99 16.19 6.42
N GLY A 292 5.02 16.28 7.34
CA GLY A 292 4.31 15.12 7.87
C GLY A 292 3.61 14.33 6.76
N LEU A 293 2.91 15.05 5.88
CA LEU A 293 2.27 14.51 4.69
C LEU A 293 3.27 13.89 3.71
N GLY A 294 4.41 14.55 3.47
CA GLY A 294 5.48 14.05 2.62
C GLY A 294 6.11 12.76 3.15
N LEU A 295 6.32 12.64 4.45
CA LEU A 295 6.82 11.41 5.07
C LEU A 295 5.82 10.26 4.92
N ILE A 296 4.52 10.53 5.12
CA ILE A 296 3.47 9.53 4.94
C ILE A 296 3.41 9.08 3.47
N ASN A 297 3.41 10.05 2.54
CA ASN A 297 3.35 9.82 1.09
C ASN A 297 4.55 9.00 0.58
N PHE A 298 5.77 9.35 1.00
CA PHE A 298 6.98 8.59 0.72
C PHE A 298 6.90 7.17 1.29
N THR A 299 6.43 7.02 2.53
CA THR A 299 6.37 5.72 3.20
C THR A 299 5.36 4.78 2.56
N CYS A 300 4.17 5.27 2.22
CA CYS A 300 3.08 4.42 1.74
C CYS A 300 3.17 4.09 0.25
N GLY A 301 3.63 5.02 -0.58
CA GLY A 301 3.62 4.86 -2.04
C GLY A 301 4.93 4.40 -2.65
N GLN A 302 6.05 4.76 -2.03
CA GLN A 302 7.37 4.66 -2.66
C GLN A 302 8.29 3.69 -1.93
N SER A 303 8.52 3.88 -0.62
CA SER A 303 9.57 3.12 0.09
C SER A 303 9.14 1.72 0.49
N VAL A 304 7.98 1.56 1.14
CA VAL A 304 7.58 0.26 1.71
C VAL A 304 7.25 -0.76 0.60
N ASN A 305 6.53 -0.33 -0.44
CA ASN A 305 6.23 -1.16 -1.60
C ASN A 305 7.50 -1.62 -2.31
N PHE A 306 8.47 -0.70 -2.48
CA PHE A 306 9.75 -1.00 -3.11
C PHE A 306 10.59 -1.98 -2.27
N VAL A 307 10.80 -1.69 -0.98
CA VAL A 307 11.64 -2.51 -0.09
C VAL A 307 11.08 -3.93 0.05
N CYS A 308 9.78 -4.07 0.30
CA CYS A 308 9.15 -5.38 0.43
C CYS A 308 9.16 -6.16 -0.89
N GLY A 309 9.04 -5.47 -2.03
CA GLY A 309 9.17 -6.08 -3.34
C GLY A 309 10.56 -6.59 -3.66
N VAL A 310 11.59 -5.76 -3.40
CA VAL A 310 13.00 -6.15 -3.54
C VAL A 310 13.33 -7.32 -2.62
N TYR A 311 12.81 -7.32 -1.40
CA TYR A 311 12.96 -8.43 -0.47
C TYR A 311 12.39 -9.74 -1.03
N ALA A 312 11.12 -9.74 -1.47
CA ALA A 312 10.48 -10.93 -2.03
C ALA A 312 11.27 -11.48 -3.22
N ARG A 313 11.73 -10.57 -4.09
CA ARG A 313 12.56 -10.90 -5.25
C ARG A 313 13.90 -11.53 -4.87
N SER A 314 14.61 -10.94 -3.91
CA SER A 314 15.87 -11.50 -3.41
C SER A 314 15.67 -12.94 -2.91
N LYS A 315 14.57 -13.20 -2.19
CA LYS A 315 14.25 -14.56 -1.69
C LYS A 315 13.85 -15.53 -2.78
N LEU A 316 13.24 -15.07 -3.87
CA LEU A 316 12.98 -15.91 -5.04
C LEU A 316 14.29 -16.32 -5.72
N ASN A 317 15.20 -15.37 -5.95
CA ASN A 317 16.50 -15.63 -6.54
C ASN A 317 17.32 -16.61 -5.69
N ASP A 318 17.32 -16.44 -4.36
CA ASP A 318 17.96 -17.37 -3.42
C ASP A 318 17.36 -18.78 -3.56
N CYS A 319 16.03 -18.88 -3.59
CA CYS A 319 15.32 -20.15 -3.75
C CYS A 319 15.64 -20.83 -5.09
N GLN A 320 15.68 -20.08 -6.19
CA GLN A 320 16.07 -20.59 -7.50
C GLN A 320 17.52 -21.07 -7.50
N LYS A 321 18.44 -20.31 -6.89
CA LYS A 321 19.84 -20.72 -6.75
C LYS A 321 19.99 -22.03 -5.98
N GLN A 322 19.21 -22.22 -4.90
CA GLN A 322 19.22 -23.49 -4.17
C GLN A 322 18.57 -24.62 -4.98
N LEU A 323 17.49 -24.35 -5.72
CA LEU A 323 16.85 -25.32 -6.61
C LEU A 323 17.84 -25.85 -7.67
N ILE A 324 18.56 -24.95 -8.35
CA ILE A 324 19.59 -25.27 -9.34
C ILE A 324 20.69 -26.13 -8.70
N ARG A 325 21.17 -25.76 -7.51
CA ARG A 325 22.16 -26.58 -6.79
C ARG A 325 21.64 -28.00 -6.54
N VAL A 326 20.39 -28.16 -6.08
CA VAL A 326 19.80 -29.49 -5.85
C VAL A 326 19.75 -30.33 -7.14
N ILE A 327 19.51 -29.72 -8.31
CA ILE A 327 19.50 -30.42 -9.61
C ILE A 327 20.89 -30.95 -9.98
N PHE A 328 21.93 -30.14 -9.78
CA PHE A 328 23.29 -30.40 -10.28
C PHE A 328 24.27 -30.97 -9.24
N ILE A 329 23.89 -31.10 -7.96
CA ILE A 329 24.72 -31.79 -6.96
C ILE A 329 24.93 -33.25 -7.38
N LYS A 330 26.19 -33.64 -7.55
CA LYS A 330 26.60 -35.00 -7.95
C LYS A 330 26.15 -36.08 -6.96
N ASP A 331 26.13 -35.78 -5.66
CA ASP A 331 25.77 -36.73 -4.59
C ASP A 331 24.27 -36.88 -4.36
N ALA A 332 23.45 -36.03 -4.99
CA ALA A 332 22.01 -36.10 -4.85
C ALA A 332 21.50 -37.28 -5.69
N LYS A 333 21.13 -38.38 -5.03
CA LYS A 333 20.51 -39.59 -5.61
C LYS A 333 19.13 -39.36 -6.26
N LEU A 334 18.88 -38.17 -6.80
CA LEU A 334 17.61 -37.76 -7.43
C LEU A 334 17.37 -38.55 -8.71
N ARG A 335 16.18 -39.15 -8.82
CA ARG A 335 15.70 -39.78 -10.07
C ARG A 335 15.72 -38.78 -11.21
N VAL A 336 16.09 -39.23 -12.42
CA VAL A 336 16.16 -38.41 -13.63
C VAL A 336 14.84 -37.68 -13.91
N SER A 337 13.70 -38.36 -13.76
CA SER A 337 12.37 -37.75 -13.93
C SER A 337 12.11 -36.57 -12.99
N LEU A 338 12.61 -36.65 -11.75
CA LEU A 338 12.52 -35.55 -10.80
C LEU A 338 13.47 -34.41 -11.18
N LYS A 339 14.69 -34.72 -11.64
CA LYS A 339 15.62 -33.69 -12.15
C LYS A 339 15.04 -32.93 -13.33
N ILE A 340 14.42 -33.62 -14.29
CA ILE A 340 13.73 -33.00 -15.43
C ILE A 340 12.59 -32.10 -14.94
N LYS A 341 11.75 -32.57 -14.00
CA LYS A 341 10.66 -31.74 -13.44
C LYS A 341 11.19 -30.49 -12.75
N LEU A 342 12.25 -30.59 -11.96
CA LEU A 342 12.87 -29.45 -11.28
C LEU A 342 13.53 -28.49 -12.28
N LEU A 343 14.12 -29.01 -13.34
CA LEU A 343 14.71 -28.22 -14.41
C LEU A 343 13.63 -27.45 -15.16
N ILE A 344 12.50 -28.08 -15.49
CA ILE A 344 11.32 -27.43 -16.06
C ILE A 344 10.83 -26.31 -15.12
N ILE A 345 10.69 -26.56 -13.82
CA ILE A 345 10.29 -25.52 -12.84
C ILE A 345 11.30 -24.36 -12.83
N SER A 346 12.59 -24.66 -12.84
CA SER A 346 13.66 -23.66 -12.89
C SER A 346 13.63 -22.86 -14.19
N GLU A 347 13.29 -23.51 -15.31
CA GLU A 347 13.18 -22.90 -16.63
C GLU A 347 11.92 -22.05 -16.77
N TYR A 348 10.83 -22.37 -16.05
CA TYR A 348 9.62 -21.53 -15.91
C TYR A 348 9.78 -20.40 -14.88
N LEU A 349 10.81 -20.46 -14.05
CA LEU A 349 11.23 -19.35 -13.17
C LEU A 349 12.17 -18.38 -13.89
N LEU A 350 12.87 -18.86 -14.93
CA LEU A 350 13.73 -18.07 -15.83
C LEU A 350 13.00 -17.00 -16.68
N PRO A 351 11.75 -17.18 -17.17
CA PRO A 351 10.99 -16.16 -17.85
C PRO A 351 10.27 -15.39 -16.76
N ARG A 352 10.74 -14.18 -16.52
CA ARG A 352 10.36 -13.25 -15.47
C ARG A 352 8.87 -12.79 -15.48
N LYS A 353 7.88 -13.67 -15.68
CA LYS A 353 6.45 -13.32 -15.74
C LYS A 353 5.80 -13.14 -14.36
N LEU A 354 6.22 -13.92 -13.36
CA LEU A 354 5.97 -13.60 -11.94
C LEU A 354 6.78 -12.41 -11.42
N PHE A 355 7.69 -11.93 -12.26
CA PHE A 355 8.38 -10.68 -12.05
C PHE A 355 7.74 -9.57 -12.89
N ALA A 356 6.63 -9.74 -13.62
CA ALA A 356 5.90 -8.59 -14.15
C ALA A 356 5.24 -7.78 -13.01
N ILE A 357 4.84 -8.46 -11.93
CA ILE A 357 4.45 -7.91 -10.61
C ILE A 357 5.49 -6.93 -10.07
N PHE A 358 6.77 -7.23 -10.32
CA PHE A 358 7.94 -6.44 -9.91
C PHE A 358 8.73 -5.91 -11.12
N GLY A 359 8.13 -5.92 -12.32
CA GLY A 359 8.79 -5.74 -13.62
C GLY A 359 8.41 -4.40 -14.23
N SER A 360 7.19 -3.97 -13.91
CA SER A 360 6.85 -2.57 -13.70
C SER A 360 7.74 -1.89 -12.63
N LEU A 361 8.47 -2.68 -11.85
CA LEU A 361 9.54 -2.27 -10.96
C LEU A 361 10.93 -2.68 -11.50
N GLU A 362 11.12 -3.24 -12.69
CA GLU A 362 12.46 -3.66 -13.16
C GLU A 362 12.93 -2.86 -14.39
N MET A 363 12.10 -2.75 -15.42
CA MET A 363 12.18 -1.62 -16.37
C MET A 363 11.82 -0.31 -15.66
N THR A 364 10.95 -0.50 -14.67
CA THR A 364 10.47 0.37 -13.61
C THR A 364 11.56 1.01 -12.74
N SER A 365 12.20 0.22 -11.86
CA SER A 365 12.91 0.78 -10.70
C SER A 365 14.33 1.25 -10.95
N ILE A 366 15.10 0.71 -11.89
CA ILE A 366 16.42 1.29 -12.16
C ILE A 366 16.25 2.58 -12.94
N ASN A 367 15.31 2.62 -13.90
CA ASN A 367 14.99 3.86 -14.60
C ASN A 367 14.20 4.83 -13.72
N TYR A 368 13.29 4.39 -12.86
CA TYR A 368 12.61 5.25 -11.88
C TYR A 368 13.53 5.68 -10.77
N LEU A 369 14.42 4.83 -10.26
CA LEU A 369 15.43 5.26 -9.28
C LEU A 369 16.37 6.24 -9.97
N LYS A 370 16.82 5.98 -11.20
CA LYS A 370 17.60 6.95 -11.99
C LYS A 370 16.83 8.24 -12.19
N VAL A 371 15.58 8.22 -12.61
CA VAL A 371 14.71 9.41 -12.76
C VAL A 371 14.45 10.06 -11.41
N PHE A 372 14.29 9.32 -10.31
CA PHE A 372 14.15 9.86 -8.96
C PHE A 372 15.43 10.54 -8.51
N THR A 373 16.57 9.89 -8.75
CA THR A 373 17.89 10.40 -8.38
C THR A 373 18.23 11.57 -9.28
N GLU A 374 17.87 11.55 -10.55
CA GLU A 374 18.07 12.60 -11.54
C GLU A 374 17.15 13.79 -11.28
N MET A 375 15.87 13.57 -10.98
CA MET A 375 14.94 14.62 -10.54
C MET A 375 15.34 15.16 -9.17
N ALA A 376 15.76 14.32 -8.22
CA ALA A 376 16.28 14.80 -6.94
C ALA A 376 17.59 15.56 -7.12
N ILE A 377 18.51 15.11 -7.98
CA ILE A 377 19.76 15.80 -8.32
C ILE A 377 19.44 17.12 -9.03
N HIS A 378 18.50 17.15 -9.97
CA HIS A 378 18.05 18.38 -10.63
C HIS A 378 17.41 19.33 -9.62
N LEU A 379 16.56 18.82 -8.74
CA LEU A 379 15.96 19.60 -7.68
C LEU A 379 17.03 20.14 -6.73
N PHE A 380 17.98 19.32 -6.27
CA PHE A 380 19.11 19.75 -5.43
C PHE A 380 20.04 20.73 -6.15
N LEU A 381 20.27 20.57 -7.46
CA LEU A 381 21.03 21.53 -8.28
C LEU A 381 20.30 22.86 -8.41
N VAL A 382 18.97 22.84 -8.54
CA VAL A 382 18.14 24.04 -8.51
C VAL A 382 18.14 24.66 -7.10
N ILE A 383 18.09 23.88 -6.01
CA ILE A 383 18.22 24.36 -4.62
C ILE A 383 19.57 25.07 -4.45
N LEU A 384 20.66 24.41 -4.85
CA LEU A 384 22.02 24.94 -4.76
C LEU A 384 22.23 26.20 -5.60
N ASN A 385 21.62 26.29 -6.78
CA ASN A 385 21.72 27.48 -7.63
C ASN A 385 20.79 28.62 -7.20
N ALA A 386 19.61 28.33 -6.64
CA ALA A 386 18.69 29.34 -6.14
C ALA A 386 19.24 30.04 -4.88
N ASN A 387 19.90 29.29 -3.98
CA ASN A 387 20.52 29.80 -2.75
C ASN A 387 21.92 30.42 -2.96
N ARG A 388 22.37 30.61 -4.21
CA ARG A 388 23.63 31.30 -4.55
C ARG A 388 23.44 32.80 -4.81
N LYS A 389 22.21 33.30 -4.74
CA LYS A 389 21.90 34.72 -4.57
C LYS A 389 21.77 35.01 -3.08
#